data_AF-D5BF86-F1
#
_entry.id   AF-D5BF86-F1
#
_cell.length_a   1.000
_cell.length_b   1.000
_cell.length_c   1.000
_cell.angle_alpha   90.00
_cell.angle_beta   90.00
_cell.angle_gamma   90.00
#
_symmetry.space_group_name_H-M   'P 1'
#
loop_
_entity.id
_entity.type
_entity.pdbx_description
1 polymer ?
#
loop_
_entity_poly.entity_id
_entity_poly.type
_entity_poly.pdbx_seq_one_letter_code
_entity_poly.pdbx_strand_id
1 'polypeptide(L)'
;MKQLYLEITKYRKKYRVHLGNGNWLTFNNKTEANNFLRKYKRVIRDNVSILNITQPTINQVFRNSYFQFSERDINYYHGLFHSYDDRFKYIFKRFSPGNSNAFIFQNINTCYHILIEIVESLHSFGQRGKNYGITNITKPLLLQLNQQLQSLEADKRSMYLNGSRSVKTLNTTSNESTNTKQSVGN
;
A
#
# COMPACT_ATOMS: atom_id res chain seq x y z
N MET A 1 -3.72 17.43 -8.35
CA MET A 1 -3.23 16.17 -7.71
C MET A 1 -1.87 16.41 -7.09
N LYS A 2 -1.59 15.89 -5.89
CA LYS A 2 -0.25 15.97 -5.28
C LYS A 2 0.75 15.20 -6.15
N GLN A 3 1.97 15.72 -6.27
CA GLN A 3 3.00 15.15 -7.13
C GLN A 3 3.66 13.94 -6.45
N LEU A 4 3.64 12.79 -7.12
CA LEU A 4 4.38 11.60 -6.69
C LEU A 4 5.89 11.82 -6.84
N TYR A 5 6.64 11.63 -5.76
CA TYR A 5 8.10 11.70 -5.75
C TYR A 5 8.69 10.29 -5.67
N LEU A 6 9.45 9.90 -6.69
CA LEU A 6 10.12 8.60 -6.78
C LEU A 6 11.62 8.82 -6.95
N GLU A 7 12.41 7.93 -6.35
CA GLU A 7 13.85 8.10 -6.22
C GLU A 7 14.62 6.87 -6.71
N ILE A 8 15.69 7.12 -7.46
CA ILE A 8 16.74 6.14 -7.79
C ILE A 8 17.99 6.55 -7.02
N THR A 9 18.51 5.63 -6.22
CA THR A 9 19.78 5.81 -5.53
C THR A 9 20.91 5.13 -6.31
N LYS A 10 22.14 5.66 -6.23
CA LYS A 10 23.31 5.05 -6.86
C LYS A 10 24.24 4.51 -5.77
N TYR A 11 24.62 3.24 -5.85
CA TYR A 11 25.53 2.61 -4.90
C TYR A 11 26.48 1.64 -5.60
N ARG A 12 27.79 1.80 -5.39
CA ARG A 12 28.86 0.96 -5.99
C ARG A 12 28.64 0.68 -7.49
N LYS A 13 28.43 1.75 -8.28
CA LYS A 13 28.15 1.72 -9.73
C LYS A 13 26.82 1.05 -10.16
N LYS A 14 25.97 0.61 -9.23
CA LYS A 14 24.62 0.10 -9.51
C LYS A 14 23.57 1.16 -9.19
N TYR A 15 22.42 1.07 -9.85
CA TYR A 15 21.25 1.90 -9.56
C TYR A 15 20.28 1.08 -8.71
N ARG A 16 19.67 1.69 -7.70
CA ARG A 16 18.81 0.98 -6.75
C ARG A 16 17.51 1.72 -6.47
N VAL A 17 16.45 0.96 -6.26
CA VAL A 17 15.14 1.45 -5.83
C VAL A 17 14.74 0.72 -4.56
N HIS A 18 14.47 1.47 -3.49
CA HIS A 18 14.01 0.93 -2.21
C HIS A 18 12.51 0.63 -2.28
N LEU A 19 12.10 -0.58 -1.96
CA LEU A 19 10.70 -1.01 -1.99
C LEU A 19 10.07 -1.17 -0.60
N GLY A 20 10.81 -0.90 0.47
CA GLY A 20 10.39 -1.11 1.85
C GLY A 20 10.83 -2.45 2.42
N ASN A 21 10.73 -2.60 3.75
CA ASN A 21 11.15 -3.80 4.50
C ASN A 21 12.57 -4.28 4.18
N GLY A 22 13.50 -3.34 3.96
CA GLY A 22 14.89 -3.66 3.60
C GLY A 22 15.08 -4.18 2.17
N ASN A 23 14.03 -4.25 1.36
CA ASN A 23 14.10 -4.77 -0.01
C ASN A 23 14.56 -3.69 -0.99
N TRP A 24 15.70 -3.93 -1.63
CA TRP A 24 16.25 -3.07 -2.68
C TRP A 24 16.27 -3.81 -4.01
N LEU A 25 15.66 -3.21 -5.04
CA LEU A 25 15.88 -3.65 -6.41
C LEU A 25 17.14 -2.99 -6.95
N THR A 26 18.01 -3.77 -7.56
CA THR A 26 19.26 -3.30 -8.17
C THR A 26 19.23 -3.45 -9.68
N PHE A 27 19.72 -2.43 -10.38
CA PHE A 27 19.76 -2.34 -11.83
C PHE A 27 21.19 -2.04 -12.31
N ASN A 28 21.52 -2.52 -13.51
CA ASN A 28 22.86 -2.38 -14.07
C ASN A 28 23.10 -0.99 -14.64
N ASN A 29 22.04 -0.35 -15.14
CA ASN A 29 22.10 0.98 -15.74
C ASN A 29 20.89 1.84 -15.32
N LYS A 30 21.01 3.14 -15.57
CA LYS A 30 19.97 4.12 -15.23
C LYS A 30 18.69 3.92 -16.05
N THR A 31 18.83 3.44 -17.28
CA THR A 31 17.71 3.22 -18.22
C THR A 31 16.76 2.13 -17.70
N GLU A 32 17.29 1.00 -17.24
CA GLU A 32 16.54 -0.08 -16.60
C GLU A 32 15.77 0.42 -15.37
N ALA A 33 16.46 1.13 -14.48
CA ALA A 33 15.86 1.69 -13.26
C ALA A 33 14.73 2.68 -13.60
N ASN A 34 14.93 3.54 -14.61
CA ASN A 34 13.89 4.46 -15.10
C ASN A 34 12.70 3.72 -15.71
N ASN A 35 12.94 2.65 -16.49
CA ASN A 35 11.88 1.83 -17.07
C ASN A 35 11.05 1.14 -15.98
N PHE A 36 11.70 0.64 -14.93
CA PHE A 36 11.02 0.14 -13.74
C PHE A 36 10.16 1.23 -13.08
N LEU A 37 10.73 2.42 -12.80
CA LEU A 37 9.98 3.50 -12.16
C LEU A 37 8.79 3.99 -12.99
N ARG A 38 8.87 3.95 -14.34
CA ARG A 38 7.73 4.26 -15.21
C ARG A 38 6.57 3.29 -15.01
N LYS A 39 6.86 1.98 -14.93
CA LYS A 39 5.85 0.94 -14.65
C LYS A 39 5.29 1.10 -13.23
N TYR A 40 6.18 1.26 -12.25
CA TYR A 40 5.84 1.48 -10.84
C TYR A 40 4.89 2.69 -10.67
N LYS A 41 5.21 3.83 -11.29
CA LYS A 41 4.38 5.03 -11.28
C LYS A 41 3.01 4.82 -11.93
N ARG A 42 2.94 4.03 -13.00
CA ARG A 42 1.66 3.70 -13.67
C ARG A 42 0.73 2.95 -12.72
N VAL A 43 1.22 1.87 -12.10
CA VAL A 43 0.44 1.06 -11.15
C VAL A 43 -0.05 1.91 -9.97
N ILE A 44 0.81 2.79 -9.43
CA ILE A 44 0.42 3.72 -8.36
C ILE A 44 -0.71 4.64 -8.82
N ARG A 45 -0.55 5.29 -9.98
CA ARG A 45 -1.54 6.24 -10.49
C ARG A 45 -2.89 5.56 -10.70
N ASP A 46 -2.89 4.37 -11.30
CA ASP A 46 -4.11 3.65 -11.62
C ASP A 46 -4.85 3.27 -10.32
N ASN A 47 -4.14 2.77 -9.30
CA ASN A 47 -4.71 2.49 -7.98
C ASN A 47 -5.17 3.74 -7.21
N VAL A 48 -4.41 4.84 -7.27
CA VAL A 48 -4.81 6.13 -6.68
C VAL A 48 -6.10 6.64 -7.32
N SER A 49 -6.24 6.48 -8.64
CA SER A 49 -7.45 6.89 -9.35
C SER A 49 -8.66 6.09 -8.88
N ILE A 50 -8.49 4.77 -8.74
CA ILE A 50 -9.53 3.88 -8.21
C ILE A 50 -9.92 4.31 -6.80
N LEU A 51 -8.95 4.46 -5.89
CA LEU A 51 -9.19 4.86 -4.50
C LEU A 51 -9.91 6.21 -4.40
N ASN A 52 -9.55 7.20 -5.23
CA ASN A 52 -10.21 8.50 -5.30
C ASN A 52 -11.67 8.45 -5.76
N ILE A 53 -12.06 7.44 -6.53
CA ILE A 53 -13.44 7.25 -6.97
C ILE A 53 -14.20 6.45 -5.92
N THR A 54 -13.62 5.36 -5.42
CA THR A 54 -14.28 4.41 -4.54
C THR A 54 -14.55 4.96 -3.14
N GLN A 55 -13.62 5.73 -2.56
CA GLN A 55 -13.82 6.27 -1.21
C GLN A 55 -15.03 7.22 -1.12
N PRO A 56 -15.22 8.21 -2.02
CA PRO A 56 -16.42 9.05 -2.01
C PRO A 56 -17.70 8.25 -2.17
N THR A 57 -17.72 7.22 -3.01
CA THR A 57 -18.88 6.32 -3.16
C THR A 57 -19.23 5.64 -1.83
N ILE A 58 -18.25 5.08 -1.12
CA ILE A 58 -18.47 4.42 0.18
C ILE A 58 -18.92 5.43 1.23
N ASN A 59 -18.31 6.61 1.27
CA ASN A 59 -18.72 7.70 2.16
C ASN A 59 -20.17 8.12 1.91
N GLN A 60 -20.62 8.15 0.64
CA GLN A 60 -22.02 8.44 0.32
C GLN A 60 -22.97 7.36 0.86
N VAL A 61 -22.62 6.07 0.75
CA VAL A 61 -23.43 4.97 1.30
C VAL A 61 -23.58 5.10 2.82
N PHE A 62 -22.46 5.40 3.50
CA PHE A 62 -22.46 5.69 4.93
C PHE A 62 -23.38 6.89 5.26
N ARG A 63 -23.20 8.02 4.56
CA ARG A 63 -23.99 9.24 4.78
C ARG A 63 -25.48 9.06 4.56
N ASN A 64 -25.88 8.31 3.53
CA ASN A 64 -27.27 8.01 3.25
C ASN A 64 -27.94 7.21 4.37
N SER A 65 -27.15 6.48 5.16
CA SER A 65 -27.63 5.65 6.27
C SER A 65 -27.25 6.24 7.63
N TYR A 66 -26.71 7.45 7.67
CA TYR A 66 -26.07 8.05 8.85
C TYR A 66 -26.96 8.01 10.10
N PHE A 67 -28.21 8.43 9.96
CA PHE A 67 -29.18 8.48 11.06
C PHE A 67 -29.69 7.11 11.52
N GLN A 68 -29.31 6.02 10.84
CA GLN A 68 -29.65 4.65 11.23
C GLN A 68 -28.59 4.02 12.15
N PHE A 69 -27.41 4.65 12.28
CA PHE A 69 -26.32 4.14 13.09
C PHE A 69 -26.37 4.63 14.53
N SER A 70 -25.80 3.84 15.44
CA SER A 70 -25.53 4.31 16.80
C SER A 70 -24.37 5.32 16.79
N GLU A 71 -24.29 6.17 17.82
CA GLU A 71 -23.16 7.10 17.99
C GLU A 71 -21.80 6.38 17.99
N ARG A 72 -21.75 5.18 18.60
CA ARG A 72 -20.55 4.34 18.61
C ARG A 72 -20.12 3.95 17.19
N ASP A 73 -21.06 3.51 16.36
CA ASP A 73 -20.78 3.10 14.98
C ASP A 73 -20.35 4.31 14.14
N ILE A 74 -21.01 5.46 14.31
CA ILE A 74 -20.65 6.72 13.66
C ILE A 74 -19.18 7.09 13.97
N ASN A 75 -18.81 7.06 15.26
CA ASN A 75 -17.44 7.36 15.69
C ASN A 75 -16.42 6.37 15.11
N TYR A 76 -16.78 5.08 15.06
CA TYR A 76 -15.95 4.05 14.43
C TYR A 76 -15.72 4.32 12.93
N TYR A 77 -16.77 4.60 12.15
CA TYR A 77 -16.64 4.92 10.73
C TYR A 77 -15.84 6.20 10.50
N HIS A 78 -16.05 7.25 11.30
CA HIS A 78 -15.24 8.46 11.21
C HIS A 78 -13.76 8.17 11.48
N GLY A 79 -13.44 7.32 12.46
CA GLY A 79 -12.08 6.86 12.72
C GLY A 79 -11.46 6.14 11.52
N LEU A 80 -12.22 5.27 10.85
CA LEU A 80 -11.78 4.58 9.64
C LEU A 80 -11.56 5.55 8.47
N PHE A 81 -12.49 6.47 8.20
CA PHE A 81 -12.32 7.48 7.14
C PHE A 81 -11.12 8.40 7.41
N HIS A 82 -10.92 8.81 8.67
CA HIS A 82 -9.74 9.60 9.04
C HIS A 82 -8.44 8.81 8.82
N SER A 83 -8.43 7.53 9.22
CA SER A 83 -7.29 6.64 9.00
C SER A 83 -7.00 6.45 7.50
N TYR A 84 -8.03 6.33 6.68
CA TYR A 84 -7.89 6.30 5.22
C TYR A 84 -7.22 7.58 4.72
N ASP A 85 -7.73 8.75 5.10
CA ASP A 85 -7.22 10.04 4.62
C ASP A 85 -5.76 10.25 5.02
N ASP A 86 -5.38 9.83 6.23
CA ASP A 86 -4.00 9.84 6.68
C ASP A 86 -3.12 8.96 5.79
N ARG A 87 -3.46 7.67 5.63
CA ARG A 87 -2.70 6.72 4.80
C ARG A 87 -2.62 7.15 3.35
N PHE A 88 -3.69 7.69 2.81
CA PHE A 88 -3.73 8.22 1.44
C PHE A 88 -2.77 9.40 1.26
N LYS A 89 -2.64 10.30 2.26
CA LYS A 89 -1.64 11.38 2.23
C LYS A 89 -0.20 10.84 2.21
N TYR A 90 0.06 9.74 2.93
CA TYR A 90 1.39 9.11 2.98
C TYR A 90 1.86 8.53 1.64
N ILE A 91 0.98 8.24 0.69
CA ILE A 91 1.33 7.85 -0.69
C ILE A 91 2.18 8.92 -1.39
N PHE A 92 1.95 10.20 -1.06
CA PHE A 92 2.62 11.35 -1.68
C PHE A 92 3.63 12.03 -0.76
N LYS A 93 3.82 11.50 0.46
CA LYS A 93 4.75 12.08 1.43
C LYS A 93 6.18 11.86 0.96
N ARG A 94 7.01 12.91 1.05
CA ARG A 94 8.45 12.79 0.88
C ARG A 94 9.05 12.30 2.20
N PHE A 95 9.78 11.21 2.13
CA PHE A 95 10.53 10.65 3.26
C PHE A 95 12.00 11.06 3.15
N SER A 96 12.81 10.68 4.14
CA SER A 96 14.26 10.87 4.09
C SER A 96 14.85 10.25 2.81
N PRO A 97 15.97 10.80 2.29
CA PRO A 97 16.62 10.28 1.08
C PRO A 97 16.82 8.76 1.12
N GLY A 98 16.56 8.09 0.00
CA GLY A 98 16.59 6.64 -0.13
C GLY A 98 15.31 5.92 0.31
N ASN A 99 14.33 6.60 0.91
CA ASN A 99 13.07 5.98 1.38
C ASN A 99 11.83 6.41 0.60
N SER A 100 11.99 7.24 -0.43
CA SER A 100 10.88 7.86 -1.16
C SER A 100 9.86 6.87 -1.72
N ASN A 101 10.29 5.67 -2.13
CA ASN A 101 9.39 4.66 -2.71
C ASN A 101 8.94 3.57 -1.72
N ALA A 102 9.52 3.52 -0.51
CA ALA A 102 9.47 2.35 0.37
C ALA A 102 8.05 2.03 0.91
N PHE A 103 7.24 3.05 1.12
CA PHE A 103 5.96 2.90 1.82
C PHE A 103 4.74 3.05 0.90
N ILE A 104 4.93 3.29 -0.39
CA ILE A 104 3.83 3.67 -1.27
C ILE A 104 2.82 2.53 -1.40
N PHE A 105 3.27 1.33 -1.79
CA PHE A 105 2.35 0.18 -1.91
C PHE A 105 1.76 -0.25 -0.58
N GLN A 106 2.52 -0.14 0.52
CA GLN A 106 1.96 -0.43 1.83
C GLN A 106 0.80 0.50 2.16
N ASN A 107 0.94 1.81 1.92
CA ASN A 107 -0.13 2.77 2.16
C ASN A 107 -1.34 2.55 1.23
N ILE A 108 -1.12 2.22 -0.05
CA ILE A 108 -2.21 1.85 -0.98
C ILE A 108 -2.93 0.59 -0.48
N ASN A 109 -2.19 -0.44 -0.07
CA ASN A 109 -2.75 -1.68 0.46
C ASN A 109 -3.59 -1.41 1.73
N THR A 110 -3.05 -0.61 2.66
CA THR A 110 -3.79 -0.19 3.85
C THR A 110 -5.06 0.60 3.50
N CYS A 111 -5.03 1.46 2.48
CA CYS A 111 -6.24 2.16 2.02
C CYS A 111 -7.31 1.17 1.57
N TYR A 112 -6.95 0.15 0.76
CA TYR A 112 -7.91 -0.89 0.36
C TYR A 112 -8.47 -1.66 1.56
N HIS A 113 -7.63 -2.08 2.51
CA HIS A 113 -8.09 -2.79 3.70
C HIS A 113 -9.07 -1.96 4.54
N ILE A 114 -8.79 -0.66 4.73
CA ILE A 114 -9.71 0.24 5.45
C ILE A 114 -11.05 0.34 4.71
N LEU A 115 -11.03 0.52 3.38
CA LEU A 115 -12.28 0.58 2.60
C LEU A 115 -13.06 -0.74 2.64
N ILE A 116 -12.37 -1.88 2.60
CA ILE A 116 -12.98 -3.21 2.74
C ILE A 116 -13.64 -3.33 4.11
N GLU A 117 -12.95 -2.98 5.19
CA GLU A 117 -13.47 -3.02 6.56
C GLU A 117 -14.74 -2.15 6.72
N ILE A 118 -14.73 -0.93 6.16
CA ILE A 118 -15.93 -0.06 6.15
C ILE A 118 -17.08 -0.77 5.43
N VAL A 119 -16.85 -1.29 4.23
CA VAL A 119 -17.90 -1.92 3.42
C VAL A 119 -18.42 -3.22 4.05
N GLU A 120 -17.55 -4.04 4.62
CA GLU A 120 -17.93 -5.25 5.36
C GLU A 120 -18.81 -4.89 6.56
N SER A 121 -18.41 -3.90 7.34
CA SER A 121 -19.18 -3.42 8.49
C SER A 121 -20.56 -2.88 8.07
N LEU A 122 -20.62 -2.07 7.01
CA LEU A 122 -21.88 -1.57 6.44
C LEU A 122 -22.76 -2.73 5.92
N HIS A 123 -22.16 -3.73 5.28
CA HIS A 123 -22.87 -4.91 4.79
C HIS A 123 -23.48 -5.71 5.94
N SER A 124 -22.69 -5.99 6.99
CA SER A 124 -23.16 -6.70 8.19
C SER A 124 -24.24 -5.91 8.94
N PHE A 125 -24.16 -4.58 8.98
CA PHE A 125 -25.25 -3.74 9.48
C PHE A 125 -26.53 -3.92 8.65
N GLY A 126 -26.41 -3.83 7.32
CA GLY A 126 -27.53 -4.02 6.39
C GLY A 126 -28.21 -5.37 6.55
N GLN A 127 -27.42 -6.46 6.67
CA GLN A 127 -27.96 -7.81 6.89
C GLN A 127 -28.72 -7.93 8.21
N ARG A 128 -28.13 -7.47 9.33
CA ARG A 128 -28.75 -7.55 10.67
C ARG A 128 -30.05 -6.74 10.74
N GLY A 129 -30.05 -5.55 10.15
CA GLY A 129 -31.23 -4.68 10.10
C GLY A 129 -32.23 -5.03 9.00
N LYS A 130 -32.00 -6.08 8.21
CA LYS A 130 -32.76 -6.40 6.98
C LYS A 130 -32.89 -5.20 6.03
N ASN A 131 -31.90 -4.31 6.02
CA ASN A 131 -31.81 -3.19 5.10
C ASN A 131 -31.20 -3.67 3.78
N TYR A 132 -32.07 -4.17 2.91
CA TYR A 132 -31.68 -4.67 1.59
C TYR A 132 -31.08 -3.58 0.68
N GLY A 133 -31.44 -2.31 0.89
CA GLY A 133 -30.87 -1.18 0.16
C GLY A 133 -29.36 -1.07 0.38
N ILE A 134 -28.91 -1.07 1.64
CA ILE A 134 -27.48 -1.08 1.98
C ILE A 134 -26.81 -2.36 1.48
N THR A 135 -27.47 -3.51 1.68
CA THR A 135 -26.92 -4.82 1.34
C THR A 135 -26.64 -4.96 -0.17
N ASN A 136 -27.57 -4.49 -1.00
CA ASN A 136 -27.48 -4.54 -2.47
C ASN A 136 -26.38 -3.63 -3.03
N ILE A 137 -26.04 -2.55 -2.33
CA ILE A 137 -24.96 -1.64 -2.71
C ILE A 137 -23.60 -2.15 -2.20
N THR A 138 -23.54 -2.61 -0.95
CA THR A 138 -22.27 -3.00 -0.29
C THR A 138 -21.71 -4.30 -0.85
N LYS A 139 -22.55 -5.28 -1.21
CA LYS A 139 -22.10 -6.57 -1.78
C LYS A 139 -21.24 -6.44 -3.04
N PRO A 140 -21.67 -5.73 -4.11
CA PRO A 140 -20.84 -5.54 -5.29
C PRO A 140 -19.61 -4.68 -5.03
N LEU A 141 -19.70 -3.67 -4.16
CA LEU A 141 -18.55 -2.85 -3.75
C LEU A 141 -17.47 -3.70 -3.08
N LEU A 142 -17.85 -4.64 -2.21
CA LEU A 142 -16.92 -5.53 -1.54
C LEU A 142 -16.21 -6.45 -2.53
N LEU A 143 -16.94 -7.02 -3.48
CA LEU A 143 -16.35 -7.85 -4.54
C LEU A 143 -15.34 -7.04 -5.37
N GLN A 144 -15.72 -5.83 -5.76
CA GLN A 144 -14.87 -4.93 -6.54
C GLN A 144 -13.58 -4.57 -5.79
N LEU A 145 -13.66 -4.17 -4.53
CA LEU A 145 -12.49 -3.84 -3.70
C LEU A 145 -11.53 -5.03 -3.56
N ASN A 146 -12.07 -6.23 -3.31
CA ASN A 146 -11.26 -7.44 -3.20
C ASN A 146 -10.55 -7.79 -4.53
N GLN A 147 -11.25 -7.68 -5.66
CA GLN A 147 -10.66 -7.88 -6.99
C GLN A 147 -9.55 -6.84 -7.27
N GLN A 148 -9.76 -5.58 -6.91
CA GLN A 148 -8.77 -4.52 -7.08
C GLN A 148 -7.53 -4.74 -6.20
N LEU A 149 -7.72 -5.19 -4.97
CA LEU A 149 -6.63 -5.55 -4.07
C LEU A 149 -5.80 -6.74 -4.60
N GLN A 150 -6.47 -7.77 -5.13
CA GLN A 150 -5.79 -8.89 -5.78
C GLN A 150 -5.02 -8.44 -7.03
N SER A 151 -5.60 -7.56 -7.84
CA SER A 151 -4.93 -6.99 -9.01
C SER A 151 -3.68 -6.21 -8.62
N LEU A 152 -3.74 -5.39 -7.56
CA LEU A 152 -2.58 -4.65 -7.04
C LEU A 152 -1.44 -5.61 -6.66
N GLU A 153 -1.75 -6.68 -5.92
CA GLU A 153 -0.74 -7.66 -5.52
C GLU A 153 -0.16 -8.44 -6.71
N ALA A 154 -0.98 -8.74 -7.72
CA ALA A 154 -0.50 -9.36 -8.96
C ALA A 154 0.45 -8.43 -9.74
N ASP A 155 0.09 -7.15 -9.89
CA ASP A 155 0.91 -6.14 -10.55
C ASP A 155 2.24 -5.93 -9.82
N LYS A 156 2.18 -5.81 -8.49
CA LYS A 156 3.36 -5.70 -7.62
C LYS A 156 4.29 -6.88 -7.80
N ARG A 157 3.75 -8.11 -7.74
CA ARG A 157 4.53 -9.35 -7.94
C ARG A 157 5.15 -9.40 -9.33
N SER A 158 4.37 -9.11 -10.37
CA SER A 158 4.84 -9.08 -11.77
C SER A 158 5.98 -8.07 -11.97
N MET A 159 5.85 -6.86 -11.41
CA MET A 159 6.91 -5.85 -11.47
C MET A 159 8.18 -6.30 -10.76
N TYR A 160 8.05 -6.94 -9.60
CA TYR A 160 9.20 -7.38 -8.82
C TYR A 160 9.92 -8.53 -9.49
N LEU A 161 9.20 -9.54 -10.00
CA LEU A 161 9.77 -10.67 -10.74
C LEU A 161 10.47 -10.23 -12.03
N ASN A 162 9.84 -9.33 -12.79
CA ASN A 162 10.41 -8.81 -14.03
C ASN A 162 11.60 -7.86 -13.79
N GLY A 163 11.60 -7.14 -12.66
CA GLY A 163 12.78 -6.41 -12.17
C GLY A 163 13.87 -7.33 -11.61
N SER A 164 13.53 -8.57 -11.25
CA SER A 164 14.41 -9.52 -10.55
C SER A 164 15.29 -10.38 -11.43
N ARG A 165 15.21 -10.32 -12.77
CA ARG A 165 16.21 -10.96 -13.66
C ARG A 165 17.64 -10.42 -13.50
N SER A 166 17.87 -9.46 -12.59
CA SER A 166 19.20 -8.99 -12.14
C SER A 166 19.34 -8.90 -10.60
N VAL A 167 18.44 -9.51 -9.82
CA VAL A 167 18.41 -9.35 -8.35
C VAL A 167 19.14 -10.49 -7.65
N LYS A 168 20.28 -10.18 -7.03
CA LYS A 168 20.69 -10.86 -5.80
C LYS A 168 19.97 -10.16 -4.66
N THR A 169 19.00 -10.83 -4.05
CA THR A 169 18.42 -10.45 -2.76
C THR A 169 19.55 -10.52 -1.74
N LEU A 170 20.13 -9.38 -1.38
CA LEU A 170 21.07 -9.30 -0.27
C LEU A 170 20.25 -9.27 1.01
N ASN A 171 19.87 -10.46 1.50
CA ASN A 171 19.51 -10.61 2.90
C ASN A 171 20.77 -10.27 3.71
N THR A 172 20.81 -9.05 4.24
CA THR A 172 21.83 -8.64 5.20
C THR A 172 21.39 -9.14 6.57
N THR A 173 21.43 -10.45 6.76
CA THR A 173 21.55 -11.01 8.11
C THR A 173 22.98 -10.74 8.56
N SER A 174 23.09 -9.82 9.50
CA SER A 174 24.29 -9.53 10.28
C SER A 174 24.75 -10.79 11.01
N ASN A 175 25.72 -11.51 10.43
CA ASN A 175 26.62 -12.36 11.20
C ASN A 175 27.83 -11.50 11.57
N GLU A 176 27.69 -10.75 12.67
CA GLU A 176 28.86 -10.29 13.43
C GLU A 176 29.49 -11.53 14.07
N SER A 177 30.54 -12.03 13.44
CA SER A 177 31.48 -12.95 14.07
C SER A 177 32.27 -12.17 15.13
N THR A 178 31.84 -12.30 16.38
CA THR A 178 32.66 -12.04 17.56
C THR A 178 33.90 -12.93 17.53
N ASN A 179 35.03 -12.37 17.09
CA ASN A 179 36.35 -12.94 17.28
C ASN A 179 36.86 -12.52 18.67
N THR A 180 36.49 -13.28 19.71
CA THR A 180 37.12 -13.18 21.02
C THR A 180 38.40 -14.02 20.99
N LYS A 181 39.56 -13.35 20.84
CA LYS A 181 40.86 -13.95 21.16
C LYS A 181 40.92 -14.17 22.67
N GLN A 182 40.81 -15.42 23.12
CA GLN A 182 41.30 -15.82 24.44
C GLN A 182 42.82 -15.97 24.37
N SER A 183 43.51 -15.02 24.98
CA SER A 183 44.87 -15.20 25.50
C SER A 183 44.71 -15.69 26.93
N VAL A 184 45.10 -16.94 27.19
CA VAL A 184 45.34 -17.44 28.54
C VAL A 184 46.83 -17.76 28.59
N GLY A 185 47.55 -16.94 29.33
CA GLY A 185 48.88 -17.27 29.80
C GLY A 185 48.79 -18.28 30.93
N ASN A 186 49.73 -19.22 30.93
CA ASN A 186 50.50 -19.69 32.07
C ASN A 186 51.75 -20.37 31.53
#